data_AF-A0A3S3M1S2-F1
#
_entry.id   AF-A0A3S3M1S2-F1
#
_cell.length_a   1.000
_cell.length_b   1.000
_cell.length_c   1.000
_cell.angle_alpha   90.00
_cell.angle_beta   90.00
_cell.angle_gamma   90.00
#
_symmetry.space_group_name_H-M   'P 1'
#
loop_
_entity.id
_entity.type
_entity.pdbx_description
1 polymer ?
#
loop_
_entity_poly.entity_id
_entity_poly.type
_entity_poly.pdbx_seq_one_letter_code
_entity_poly.pdbx_strand_id
1 'polypeptide(L)'
;MRPEHDVLVYSLGTHCKEIGTSLWYNTLDPVACGRFTDIEALKDPDASWGRLIDAGISAIQTDFPNELRAFLNRDETPQGDRRQGGR
;
A
#
# COMPACT_ATOMS: atom_id res chain seq x y z
N MET A 1 8.45 -3.16 18.24
CA MET A 1 9.79 -2.98 17.63
C MET A 1 9.64 -3.30 16.14
N ARG A 2 10.01 -2.39 15.23
CA ARG A 2 9.91 -2.67 13.78
C ARG A 2 11.12 -3.54 13.36
N PRO A 3 10.94 -4.66 12.65
CA PRO A 3 12.04 -5.48 12.13
C PRO A 3 13.02 -4.62 11.33
N GLU A 4 14.33 -4.88 11.45
CA GLU A 4 15.39 -4.12 10.77
C GLU A 4 15.22 -4.01 9.25
N HIS A 5 14.58 -5.00 8.63
CA HIS A 5 14.30 -5.03 7.20
C HIS A 5 13.23 -4.03 6.74
N ASP A 6 12.40 -3.48 7.64
CA ASP A 6 11.44 -2.41 7.31
C ASP A 6 12.14 -1.06 7.15
N VAL A 7 13.32 -0.87 7.75
CA VAL A 7 13.96 0.44 7.83
C VAL A 7 14.28 1.00 6.44
N LEU A 8 14.69 0.16 5.48
CA LEU A 8 15.04 0.61 4.13
C LEU A 8 13.84 1.10 3.33
N VAL A 9 12.75 0.32 3.29
CA VAL A 9 11.54 0.70 2.53
C VAL A 9 10.93 1.98 3.10
N TYR A 10 10.89 2.11 4.42
CA TYR A 10 10.39 3.31 5.08
C TYR A 10 11.29 4.53 4.87
N SER A 11 12.61 4.37 4.98
CA SER A 11 13.54 5.50 4.80
C SER A 11 13.55 5.98 3.35
N LEU A 12 13.54 5.04 2.39
CA LEU A 12 13.49 5.38 0.97
C LEU A 12 12.15 6.03 0.60
N GLY A 13 11.03 5.46 1.04
CA GLY A 13 9.71 6.02 0.78
C GLY A 13 9.54 7.42 1.40
N THR A 14 10.03 7.63 2.63
CA THR A 14 10.06 8.95 3.27
C THR A 14 10.89 9.94 2.47
N HIS A 15 12.11 9.57 2.08
CA HIS A 15 12.99 10.44 1.32
C HIS A 15 12.41 10.79 -0.06
N CYS A 16 11.92 9.79 -0.80
CA CYS A 16 11.27 9.98 -2.10
C CYS A 16 10.09 10.95 -1.98
N LYS A 17 9.27 10.82 -0.93
CA LYS A 17 8.16 11.74 -0.65
C LYS A 17 8.65 13.17 -0.37
N GLU A 18 9.71 13.34 0.42
CA GLU A 18 10.31 14.64 0.72
C GLU A 18 10.84 15.35 -0.54
N ILE A 19 11.42 14.59 -1.47
CA ILE A 19 11.93 15.13 -2.75
C ILE A 19 10.88 15.15 -3.88
N GLY A 20 9.61 14.84 -3.57
CA GLY A 20 8.51 14.86 -4.54
C GLY A 20 8.61 13.80 -5.65
N THR A 21 9.26 12.66 -5.36
CA THR A 21 9.43 11.53 -6.28
C THR A 21 8.52 10.37 -5.91
N SER A 22 7.77 9.83 -6.87
CA SER A 22 6.95 8.63 -6.67
C SER A 22 7.80 7.37 -6.63
N LEU A 23 7.44 6.44 -5.74
CA LEU A 23 8.13 5.16 -5.58
C LEU A 23 7.22 3.98 -5.96
N TRP A 24 7.72 3.13 -6.84
CA TRP A 24 7.05 1.90 -7.29
C TRP A 24 7.60 0.70 -6.53
N TYR A 25 6.72 -0.19 -6.03
CA TYR A 25 7.11 -1.47 -5.43
C TYR A 25 6.45 -2.67 -6.13
N ASN A 26 7.19 -3.78 -6.27
CA ASN A 26 6.68 -5.03 -6.85
C ASN A 26 6.49 -6.08 -5.75
N THR A 27 5.28 -6.63 -5.62
CA THR A 27 4.98 -7.77 -4.72
C THR A 27 4.94 -9.11 -5.45
N LEU A 28 5.21 -9.13 -6.76
CA LEU A 28 5.13 -10.35 -7.58
C LEU A 28 5.97 -11.51 -7.03
N ASP A 29 5.39 -12.72 -7.01
CA ASP A 29 6.13 -13.96 -6.81
C ASP A 29 6.60 -14.53 -8.18
N PRO A 30 7.81 -15.11 -8.33
CA PRO A 30 8.90 -15.30 -7.35
C PRO A 30 9.91 -14.13 -7.31
N VAL A 31 9.68 -13.06 -8.06
CA VAL A 31 10.61 -11.93 -8.25
C VAL A 31 10.28 -10.75 -7.34
N ALA A 32 9.98 -11.04 -6.07
CA ALA A 32 9.61 -10.01 -5.12
C ALA A 32 10.79 -9.08 -4.82
N CYS A 33 10.50 -7.80 -4.63
CA CYS A 33 11.47 -6.90 -4.03
C CYS A 33 11.46 -7.17 -2.53
N GLY A 34 12.50 -7.79 -1.97
CA GLY A 34 12.56 -8.07 -0.53
C GLY A 34 11.53 -9.10 -0.04
N ARG A 35 10.78 -8.77 1.02
CA ARG A 35 9.93 -9.73 1.76
C ARG A 35 8.43 -9.60 1.51
N PHE A 36 8.00 -8.53 0.86
CA PHE A 36 6.59 -8.29 0.61
C PHE A 36 6.22 -8.96 -0.70
N THR A 37 5.49 -10.07 -0.61
CA THR A 37 5.06 -10.87 -1.76
C THR A 37 3.55 -10.91 -1.87
N ASP A 38 3.03 -11.32 -3.02
CA ASP A 38 1.61 -11.47 -3.25
C ASP A 38 1.03 -12.60 -2.38
N ILE A 39 1.75 -13.72 -2.23
CA ILE A 39 1.36 -14.81 -1.32
C ILE A 39 1.19 -14.29 0.12
N GLU A 40 2.10 -13.45 0.62
CA GLU A 40 1.99 -12.90 1.97
C GLU A 40 0.91 -11.82 2.07
N ALA A 41 0.73 -11.00 1.02
CA ALA A 41 -0.32 -10.00 0.98
C ALA A 41 -1.73 -10.60 0.97
N LEU A 42 -1.94 -11.76 0.34
CA LEU A 42 -3.22 -12.45 0.38
C LEU A 42 -3.52 -13.06 1.75
N LYS A 43 -2.49 -13.45 2.53
CA LYS A 43 -2.65 -13.98 3.88
C LYS A 43 -2.92 -12.87 4.90
N ASP A 44 -2.18 -11.78 4.81
CA ASP A 44 -2.27 -10.63 5.70
C ASP A 44 -2.02 -9.33 4.90
N PRO A 45 -3.09 -8.72 4.33
CA PRO A 45 -3.00 -7.50 3.53
C PRO A 45 -2.45 -6.31 4.33
N ASP A 46 -2.79 -6.21 5.61
CA ASP A 46 -2.37 -5.11 6.48
C ASP A 46 -0.87 -5.20 6.79
N ALA A 47 -0.37 -6.41 7.08
CA ALA A 47 1.06 -6.66 7.30
C ALA A 47 1.89 -6.54 6.01
N SER A 48 1.26 -6.50 4.83
CA SER A 48 1.94 -6.37 3.53
C SER A 48 1.63 -5.05 2.83
N TRP A 49 0.55 -4.97 2.05
CA TRP A 49 0.18 -3.75 1.32
C TRP A 49 -0.01 -2.56 2.26
N GLY A 50 -0.62 -2.76 3.43
CA GLY A 50 -0.75 -1.72 4.46
C GLY A 50 0.61 -1.14 4.85
N ARG A 51 1.60 -2.00 5.14
CA ARG A 51 2.95 -1.53 5.48
C ARG A 51 3.67 -0.81 4.35
N LEU A 52 3.47 -1.23 3.10
CA LEU A 52 4.04 -0.54 1.94
C LEU A 52 3.43 0.86 1.79
N ILE A 53 2.12 0.98 1.95
CA ILE A 53 1.41 2.27 1.92
C ILE A 53 1.90 3.18 3.07
N ASP A 54 1.97 2.65 4.29
CA ASP A 54 2.49 3.37 5.47
C ASP A 54 3.94 3.82 5.28
N ALA A 55 4.73 3.05 4.53
CA ALA A 55 6.12 3.40 4.20
C ALA A 55 6.24 4.52 3.15
N GLY A 56 5.13 4.94 2.53
CA GLY A 56 5.13 5.98 1.50
C GLY A 56 5.33 5.46 0.07
N ILE A 57 5.15 4.15 -0.17
CA ILE A 57 5.10 3.62 -1.53
C ILE A 57 3.92 4.24 -2.29
N SER A 58 4.18 4.72 -3.51
CA SER A 58 3.19 5.45 -4.31
C SER A 58 2.40 4.55 -5.26
N ALA A 59 3.01 3.44 -5.70
CA ALA A 59 2.37 2.46 -6.57
C ALA A 59 2.85 1.05 -6.24
N ILE A 60 1.92 0.10 -6.23
CA ILE A 60 2.19 -1.33 -6.00
C ILE A 60 1.80 -2.10 -7.26
N GLN A 61 2.73 -2.88 -7.81
CA GLN A 61 2.45 -3.88 -8.84
C GLN A 61 2.28 -5.26 -8.19
N THR A 62 1.13 -5.87 -8.45
CA THR A 62 0.69 -7.16 -7.91
C THR A 62 -0.02 -7.96 -9.02
N ASP A 63 0.02 -9.29 -8.94
CA ASP A 63 -0.81 -10.17 -9.77
C ASP A 63 -2.29 -10.22 -9.29
N PHE A 64 -2.59 -9.59 -8.14
CA PHE A 64 -3.90 -9.58 -7.49
C PHE A 64 -4.50 -8.17 -7.39
N PRO A 65 -4.71 -7.47 -8.53
CA PRO A 65 -5.15 -6.07 -8.53
C PRO A 65 -6.57 -5.88 -7.98
N ASN A 66 -7.44 -6.90 -8.07
CA ASN A 66 -8.81 -6.81 -7.55
C ASN A 66 -8.82 -6.89 -6.02
N GLU A 67 -7.99 -7.73 -5.44
CA GLU A 67 -7.79 -7.90 -4.01
C GLU A 67 -7.13 -6.67 -3.40
N LEU A 68 -6.11 -6.12 -4.07
CA LEU A 68 -5.52 -4.84 -3.68
C LEU A 68 -6.56 -3.71 -3.73
N ARG A 69 -7.39 -3.64 -4.77
CA ARG A 69 -8.48 -2.65 -4.84
C ARG A 69 -9.48 -2.83 -3.71
N ALA A 70 -9.89 -4.07 -3.43
CA ALA A 70 -10.79 -4.36 -2.33
C ALA A 70 -10.19 -3.97 -0.97
N PHE A 71 -8.87 -4.15 -0.80
CA PHE A 71 -8.13 -3.70 0.38
C PHE A 71 -8.13 -2.18 0.52
N LEU A 72 -7.80 -1.44 -0.54
CA LEU A 72 -7.77 0.03 -0.54
C LEU A 72 -9.13 0.66 -0.24
N ASN A 73 -10.22 0.00 -0.66
CA ASN A 73 -11.58 0.49 -0.43
C ASN A 73 -12.13 0.16 0.97
N ARG A 74 -11.39 -0.55 1.84
CA ARG A 74 -11.85 -0.88 3.20
C ARG A 74 -12.11 0.36 4.05
N ASP A 75 -11.31 1.40 3.85
CA ASP A 75 -11.36 2.66 4.62
C ASP A 75 -12.09 3.79 3.89
N GLU A 76 -12.49 3.57 2.63
CA GLU A 76 -13.42 4.46 1.93
C GLU A 76 -14.80 4.34 2.59
N THR A 77 -14.99 5.10 3.67
CA THR A 77 -16.32 5.37 4.22
C THR A 77 -17.20 5.86 3.07
N PRO A 78 -18.38 5.27 2.81
CA PRO A 78 -19.24 5.69 1.70
C PRO A 78 -19.46 7.20 1.81
N GLN A 79 -19.01 7.94 0.80
CA GLN A 79 -19.17 9.39 0.77
C GLN A 79 -20.68 9.69 0.78
N GLY A 80 -21.16 10.09 1.95
CA GLY A 80 -22.58 10.26 2.23
C GLY A 80 -23.25 11.19 1.24
N ASP A 81 -24.50 10.83 0.96
CA ASP A 81 -25.53 11.63 0.32
C ASP A 81 -25.56 13.06 0.89
N ARG A 82 -24.77 13.95 0.29
CA ARG A 82 -24.90 15.40 0.43
C ARG A 82 -25.48 15.95 -0.86
N ARG A 83 -26.71 15.57 -1.19
CA ARG A 83 -27.55 16.38 -2.08
C ARG A 83 -28.96 16.50 -1.53
N GLN A 84 -29.26 17.74 -1.15
CA GLN A 84 -30.56 18.42 -1.11
C GLN A 84 -31.26 18.50 0.25
N GLY A 85 -31.23 19.73 0.77
CA GLY A 85 -32.10 20.23 1.83
C GLY A 85 -32.11 21.76 1.81
N GLY A 86 -32.32 22.33 0.62
CA GLY A 86 -32.65 23.75 0.48
C GLY A 86 -34.15 23.91 0.47
N ARG A 87 -34.70 24.48 1.55
CA ARG A 87 -35.81 25.44 1.60
C ARG A 87 -36.01 25.90 3.03
#